data_AF-A0A4Q5RDL9-F1
#
_entry.id   AF-A0A4Q5RDL9-F1
#
_cell.length_a   1.000
_cell.length_b   1.000
_cell.length_c   1.000
_cell.angle_alpha   90.00
_cell.angle_beta   90.00
_cell.angle_gamma   90.00
#
_symmetry.space_group_name_H-M   'P 1'
#
loop_
_entity.id
_entity.type
_entity.pdbx_description
1 polymer ?
#
loop_
_entity_poly.entity_id
_entity_poly.type
_entity_poly.pdbx_seq_one_letter_code
_entity_poly.pdbx_strand_id
1 'polypeptide(L)'
;MTQEFIGIIFTYLLTVILAIPLGKYIANVFSGEKTLLGFMAPVERIIFRISGINPNQEMNWKQHMKALLTIALQARENGKNVTPAAIETAKERGATDLEIHDTVLITALFCLYNRYVDGLGTALPKNSDYYNALADRLATTGYVRPPQGFDHLRENTAT
;
A
#
# COMPACT_ATOMS: atom_id res chain seq x y z
N MET A 1 -4.38 -29.60 -29.24
CA MET A 1 -2.94 -29.81 -29.47
C MET A 1 -2.37 -28.82 -30.48
N THR A 2 -2.42 -29.03 -31.81
CA THR A 2 -1.71 -28.15 -32.79
C THR A 2 -2.23 -26.70 -32.85
N GLN A 3 -3.54 -26.47 -32.75
CA GLN A 3 -4.11 -25.12 -32.76
C GLN A 3 -3.77 -24.30 -31.50
N GLU A 4 -3.61 -24.96 -30.35
CA GLU A 4 -3.22 -24.30 -29.09
C GLU A 4 -1.76 -23.83 -29.15
N PHE A 5 -0.86 -24.66 -29.68
CA PHE A 5 0.55 -24.28 -29.89
C PHE A 5 0.70 -23.11 -30.86
N ILE A 6 -0.09 -23.08 -31.94
CA ILE A 6 -0.08 -21.96 -32.89
C ILE A 6 -0.53 -20.65 -32.21
N GLY A 7 -1.58 -20.72 -31.37
CA GLY A 7 -2.04 -19.56 -30.59
C GLY A 7 -1.00 -19.04 -29.60
N ILE A 8 -0.28 -19.94 -28.91
CA ILE A 8 0.80 -19.58 -27.98
C ILE A 8 1.96 -18.90 -28.72
N ILE A 9 2.39 -19.47 -29.84
CA ILE A 9 3.48 -18.89 -30.65
C ILE A 9 3.09 -17.52 -31.19
N PHE A 10 1.86 -17.39 -31.70
CA PHE A 10 1.35 -16.14 -32.23
C PHE A 10 1.28 -15.04 -31.16
N THR A 11 0.73 -15.35 -29.98
CA THR A 11 0.66 -14.39 -28.88
C THR A 11 2.04 -13.97 -28.40
N TYR A 12 2.99 -14.90 -28.24
CA TYR A 12 4.37 -14.56 -27.87
C TYR A 12 5.03 -13.62 -28.89
N LEU A 13 4.94 -13.95 -30.18
CA LEU A 13 5.49 -13.11 -31.25
C LEU A 13 4.85 -11.73 -31.27
N LEU A 14 3.52 -11.66 -31.18
CA LEU A 14 2.79 -10.40 -31.11
C LEU A 14 3.24 -9.56 -29.90
N THR A 15 3.44 -10.20 -28.74
CA THR A 15 3.88 -9.53 -27.52
C THR A 15 5.29 -8.94 -27.68
N VAL A 16 6.23 -9.70 -28.26
CA VAL A 16 7.59 -9.23 -28.53
C VAL A 16 7.59 -8.09 -29.54
N ILE A 17 6.79 -8.19 -30.60
CA ILE A 17 6.64 -7.15 -31.62
C ILE A 17 6.11 -5.86 -31.01
N LEU A 18 5.17 -5.92 -30.07
CA LEU A 18 4.63 -4.76 -29.37
C LEU A 18 5.58 -4.21 -28.29
N ALA A 19 6.38 -5.08 -27.66
CA ALA A 19 7.33 -4.68 -26.62
C ALA A 19 8.43 -3.74 -27.13
N ILE A 20 8.89 -3.93 -28.37
CA ILE A 20 9.95 -3.09 -28.99
C ILE A 20 9.53 -1.62 -29.13
N PRO A 21 8.41 -1.27 -29.82
CA PRO A 21 7.99 0.12 -29.94
C PRO A 21 7.57 0.71 -28.59
N LEU A 22 6.95 -0.09 -27.71
CA LEU A 22 6.57 0.35 -26.37
C LEU A 22 7.80 0.68 -25.51
N GLY A 23 8.82 -0.18 -25.53
CA GLY A 23 10.07 0.02 -24.80
C GLY A 23 10.82 1.26 -25.30
N LYS A 24 10.87 1.46 -26.62
CA LYS A 24 11.46 2.68 -27.20
C LYS A 24 10.69 3.94 -26.81
N TYR A 25 9.35 3.86 -26.77
CA TYR A 25 8.53 4.96 -26.28
C TYR A 25 8.83 5.31 -24.81
N ILE A 26 8.88 4.32 -23.92
CA ILE A 26 9.21 4.51 -22.50
C ILE A 26 10.60 5.12 -22.33
N ALA A 27 11.60 4.63 -23.08
CA ALA A 27 12.95 5.18 -23.05
C ALA A 27 12.96 6.67 -23.44
N ASN A 28 12.22 7.05 -24.48
CA ASN A 28 12.12 8.45 -24.92
C ASN A 28 11.38 9.33 -23.89
N VAL A 29 10.39 8.80 -23.17
CA VAL A 29 9.70 9.50 -22.06
C VAL A 29 10.67 9.79 -20.92
N PHE A 30 11.43 8.78 -20.46
CA PHE A 30 12.41 8.97 -19.39
C PHE A 30 13.58 9.87 -19.81
N SER A 31 13.92 9.89 -21.10
CA SER A 31 14.99 10.73 -21.64
C SER A 31 14.56 12.19 -21.88
N GLY A 32 13.27 12.53 -21.66
CA GLY A 32 12.75 13.88 -21.86
C GLY A 32 12.62 14.30 -23.34
N GLU A 33 12.67 13.35 -24.28
CA GLU A 33 12.49 13.62 -25.70
C GLU A 33 11.01 13.87 -26.06
N LYS A 34 10.74 14.47 -27.22
CA LYS A 34 9.36 14.69 -27.70
C LYS A 34 8.65 13.37 -27.92
N THR A 35 7.68 13.06 -27.06
CA THR A 35 6.87 11.84 -27.12
C THR A 35 5.49 12.10 -27.70
N LEU A 36 4.89 11.10 -28.34
CA LEU A 36 3.54 11.19 -28.93
C LEU A 36 2.47 11.59 -27.91
N LEU A 37 2.64 11.18 -26.66
CA LEU A 37 1.75 11.49 -25.53
C LEU A 37 2.15 12.78 -24.79
N GLY A 38 3.05 13.59 -25.35
CA GLY A 38 3.42 14.90 -24.77
C GLY A 38 2.23 15.86 -24.62
N PHE A 39 1.09 15.60 -25.28
CA PHE A 39 -0.16 16.32 -25.05
C PHE A 39 -0.72 16.12 -23.62
N MET A 40 -0.41 15.02 -22.94
CA MET A 40 -0.83 14.75 -21.55
C MET A 40 0.03 15.46 -20.51
N ALA A 41 1.18 16.04 -20.91
CA ALA A 41 2.07 16.76 -19.99
C ALA A 41 1.39 17.88 -19.17
N PRO A 42 0.40 18.64 -19.69
CA PRO A 42 -0.36 19.59 -18.88
C PRO A 42 -1.18 18.92 -17.79
N VAL A 43 -1.77 17.75 -18.06
CA VAL A 43 -2.54 16.96 -17.09
C VAL A 43 -1.60 16.43 -16.00
N GLU A 44 -0.46 15.90 -16.40
CA GLU A 44 0.59 15.45 -15.47
C GLU A 44 1.08 16.58 -14.56
N ARG A 45 1.33 17.77 -15.13
CA ARG A 45 1.69 18.96 -14.35
C ARG A 45 0.58 19.39 -13.39
N ILE A 46 -0.68 19.30 -13.77
CA ILE A 46 -1.82 19.57 -12.88
C ILE A 46 -1.84 18.54 -11.74
N ILE A 47 -1.66 17.26 -12.03
CA ILE A 47 -1.60 16.19 -11.02
C ILE A 47 -0.43 16.42 -10.06
N PHE A 48 0.77 16.70 -10.56
CA PHE A 48 1.93 17.00 -9.71
C PHE A 48 1.75 18.27 -8.89
N ARG A 49 1.12 19.30 -9.47
CA ARG A 49 0.82 20.54 -8.76
C ARG A 49 -0.21 20.35 -7.64
N ILE A 50 -1.25 19.55 -7.88
CA ILE A 50 -2.26 19.21 -6.85
C ILE A 50 -1.63 18.31 -5.78
N SER A 51 -0.75 17.39 -6.19
CA SER A 51 -0.08 16.45 -5.28
C SER A 51 1.11 17.07 -4.53
N GLY A 52 1.54 18.28 -4.90
CA GLY A 52 2.72 18.94 -4.31
C GLY A 52 4.06 18.28 -4.64
N ILE A 53 4.11 17.42 -5.66
CA ILE A 53 5.30 16.62 -6.02
C ILE A 53 6.16 17.41 -7.01
N ASN A 54 7.47 17.49 -6.74
CA ASN A 54 8.45 18.05 -7.68
C ASN A 54 9.13 16.93 -8.48
N PRO A 55 8.75 16.69 -9.75
CA PRO A 55 9.28 15.59 -10.55
C PRO A 55 10.77 15.73 -10.92
N ASN A 56 11.36 16.94 -10.77
CA ASN A 56 12.77 17.19 -11.08
C ASN A 56 13.70 16.98 -9.88
N GLN A 57 13.16 16.62 -8.73
CA GLN A 57 13.93 16.42 -7.51
C GLN A 57 14.10 14.91 -7.29
N GLU A 58 15.32 14.40 -7.37
CA GLU A 58 15.61 13.00 -7.04
C GLU A 58 15.34 12.76 -5.55
N MET A 59 14.25 12.07 -5.25
CA MET A 59 13.88 11.75 -3.87
C MET A 59 14.52 10.42 -3.47
N ASN A 60 15.44 10.44 -2.51
CA ASN A 60 15.93 9.20 -1.90
C ASN A 60 14.84 8.63 -0.99
N TRP A 61 13.96 7.80 -1.58
CA TRP A 61 12.76 7.26 -0.93
C TRP A 61 13.05 6.59 0.42
N LYS A 62 14.23 6.00 0.60
CA LYS A 62 14.64 5.37 1.87
C LYS A 62 14.79 6.39 2.99
N GLN A 63 15.40 7.54 2.68
CA GLN A 63 15.62 8.61 3.65
C GLN A 63 14.31 9.31 4.01
N HIS A 64 13.47 9.57 3.01
CA HIS A 64 12.11 10.09 3.20
C HIS A 64 11.28 9.15 4.11
N MET A 65 11.22 7.86 3.77
CA MET A 65 10.47 6.87 4.55
C MET A 65 11.01 6.74 5.98
N LYS A 66 12.33 6.75 6.16
CA LYS A 66 12.95 6.70 7.49
C LYS A 66 12.57 7.91 8.34
N ALA A 67 12.46 9.10 7.76
CA ALA A 67 12.03 10.30 8.49
C ALA A 67 10.57 10.19 8.95
N LEU A 68 9.66 9.75 8.08
CA LEU A 68 8.25 9.51 8.44
C LEU A 68 8.11 8.43 9.51
N LEU A 69 8.83 7.30 9.39
CA LEU A 69 8.82 6.25 10.42
C LEU A 69 9.35 6.74 11.77
N THR A 70 10.30 7.67 11.77
CA THR A 70 10.80 8.28 13.02
C THR A 70 9.68 9.07 13.72
N ILE A 71 8.90 9.83 12.95
CA ILE A 71 7.71 10.54 13.47
C ILE A 71 6.67 9.53 13.99
N ALA A 72 6.40 8.46 13.25
CA ALA A 72 5.46 7.41 13.67
C ALA A 72 5.89 6.76 15.00
N LEU A 73 7.18 6.46 15.17
CA LEU A 73 7.71 5.89 16.42
C LEU A 73 7.52 6.84 17.61
N GLN A 74 7.79 8.14 17.41
CA GLN A 74 7.56 9.17 18.44
C GLN A 74 6.07 9.28 18.79
N ALA A 75 5.21 9.42 17.77
CA ALA A 75 3.77 9.57 17.94
C ALA A 75 3.11 8.35 18.62
N ARG A 76 3.62 7.14 18.34
CA ARG A 76 3.17 5.89 18.97
C ARG A 76 3.34 5.90 20.49
N GLU A 77 4.45 6.47 20.97
CA GLU A 77 4.70 6.58 22.41
C GLU A 77 3.86 7.69 23.04
N ASN A 78 3.87 8.88 22.43
CA ASN A 78 3.03 9.99 22.83
C ASN A 78 2.98 11.03 21.70
N GLY A 79 1.80 11.57 21.36
CA GLY A 79 1.69 12.65 20.39
C GLY A 79 2.51 13.90 20.74
N LYS A 80 2.81 14.13 22.03
CA LYS A 80 3.67 15.23 22.50
C LYS A 80 5.17 14.97 22.29
N ASN A 81 5.57 13.73 21.97
CA ASN A 81 6.96 13.37 21.72
C ASN A 81 7.41 13.67 20.29
N VAL A 82 6.49 14.06 19.39
CA VAL A 82 6.84 14.45 18.02
C VAL A 82 7.62 15.77 18.08
N THR A 83 8.93 15.67 17.83
CA THR A 83 9.82 16.83 17.95
C THR A 83 9.79 17.73 16.72
N PRO A 84 9.95 19.06 16.88
CA PRO A 84 10.12 19.97 15.73
C PRO A 84 11.27 19.55 14.81
N ALA A 85 12.39 19.09 15.39
CA ALA A 85 13.53 18.61 14.61
C ALA A 85 13.20 17.40 13.71
N ALA A 86 12.33 16.48 14.17
CA ALA A 86 11.87 15.36 13.34
C ALA A 86 10.99 15.83 12.18
N ILE A 87 10.15 16.83 12.41
CA ILE A 87 9.31 17.46 11.38
C ILE A 87 10.19 18.17 10.34
N GLU A 88 11.16 18.97 10.79
CA GLU A 88 12.11 19.65 9.90
C GLU A 88 12.91 18.65 9.07
N THR A 89 13.46 17.62 9.72
CA THR A 89 14.18 16.54 9.03
C THR A 89 13.30 15.88 7.96
N ALA A 90 12.02 15.61 8.25
CA ALA A 90 11.10 15.04 7.27
C ALA A 90 10.87 15.99 6.09
N LYS A 91 10.64 17.28 6.34
CA LYS A 91 10.46 18.30 5.30
C LYS A 91 11.69 18.48 4.42
N GLU A 92 12.90 18.46 5.01
CA GLU A 92 14.16 18.50 4.26
C GLU A 92 14.32 17.28 3.33
N ARG A 93 13.74 16.13 3.68
CA ARG A 93 13.70 14.93 2.84
C ARG A 93 12.52 14.91 1.86
N GLY A 94 11.84 16.05 1.68
CA GLY A 94 10.74 16.22 0.74
C GLY A 94 9.38 15.74 1.24
N ALA A 95 9.23 15.45 2.54
CA ALA A 95 7.92 15.14 3.10
C ALA A 95 7.03 16.37 3.15
N THR A 96 5.82 16.23 2.63
CA THR A 96 4.77 17.24 2.69
C THR A 96 4.10 17.24 4.07
N ASP A 97 3.45 18.36 4.41
CA ASP A 97 2.65 18.45 5.64
C ASP A 97 1.51 17.42 5.66
N LEU A 98 0.97 17.06 4.49
CA LEU A 98 -0.06 16.03 4.35
C LEU A 98 0.49 14.64 4.71
N GLU A 99 1.67 14.28 4.22
CA GLU A 99 2.30 13.00 4.56
C GLU A 99 2.66 12.90 6.04
N ILE A 100 3.11 14.00 6.65
CA ILE A 100 3.40 14.06 8.08
C ILE A 100 2.09 13.92 8.89
N HIS A 101 1.04 14.63 8.49
CA HIS A 101 -0.29 14.50 9.08
C HIS A 101 -0.80 13.05 9.00
N ASP A 102 -0.76 12.45 7.81
CA ASP A 102 -1.26 11.10 7.57
C ASP A 102 -0.44 10.07 8.35
N THR A 103 0.87 10.27 8.48
CA THR A 103 1.73 9.44 9.33
C THR A 103 1.26 9.45 10.78
N VAL A 104 0.95 10.63 11.34
CA VAL A 104 0.44 10.76 12.71
C VAL A 104 -0.96 10.16 12.84
N LEU A 105 -1.84 10.42 11.87
CA LEU A 105 -3.21 9.89 11.84
C LEU A 105 -3.21 8.36 11.80
N ILE A 106 -2.47 7.75 10.87
CA ILE A 106 -2.30 6.30 10.76
C ILE A 106 -1.76 5.74 12.06
N THR A 107 -0.71 6.33 12.62
CA THR A 107 -0.12 5.89 13.89
C THR A 107 -1.15 5.89 15.02
N ALA A 108 -1.96 6.94 15.13
CA ALA A 108 -3.00 7.04 16.15
C ALA A 108 -4.09 5.97 15.97
N LEU A 109 -4.52 5.68 14.73
CA LEU A 109 -5.46 4.59 14.45
C LEU A 109 -4.91 3.23 14.87
N PHE A 110 -3.66 2.92 14.51
CA PHE A 110 -3.03 1.67 14.92
C PHE A 110 -2.90 1.56 16.43
N CYS A 111 -2.55 2.64 17.14
CA CYS A 111 -2.53 2.66 18.60
C CYS A 111 -3.91 2.41 19.21
N LEU A 112 -4.97 2.99 18.64
CA LEU A 112 -6.35 2.74 19.05
C LEU A 112 -6.73 1.27 18.89
N TYR A 113 -6.48 0.69 17.71
CA TYR A 113 -6.80 -0.71 17.43
C TYR A 113 -6.02 -1.66 18.34
N ASN A 114 -4.72 -1.44 18.50
CA ASN A 114 -3.90 -2.26 19.39
C ASN A 114 -4.41 -2.19 20.83
N ARG A 115 -4.67 -0.99 21.35
CA ARG A 115 -5.21 -0.84 22.71
C ARG A 115 -6.60 -1.48 22.88
N TYR A 116 -7.42 -1.45 21.84
CA TYR A 116 -8.73 -2.11 21.84
C TYR A 116 -8.60 -3.64 21.85
N VAL A 117 -7.76 -4.19 20.96
CA VAL A 117 -7.45 -5.62 20.86
C VAL A 117 -6.86 -6.14 22.17
N ASP A 118 -5.86 -5.45 22.70
CA ASP A 118 -5.17 -5.78 23.95
C ASP A 118 -6.13 -5.69 25.15
N GLY A 119 -6.93 -4.61 25.23
CA GLY A 119 -7.90 -4.40 26.31
C GLY A 119 -9.02 -5.43 26.34
N LEU A 120 -9.40 -5.99 25.19
CA LEU A 120 -10.38 -7.08 25.09
C LEU A 120 -9.75 -8.48 25.24
N GLY A 121 -8.42 -8.59 25.36
CA GLY A 121 -7.73 -9.89 25.39
C GLY A 121 -7.96 -10.70 24.12
N THR A 122 -8.07 -10.03 22.97
CA THR A 122 -8.39 -10.67 21.70
C THR A 122 -7.23 -11.56 21.26
N ALA A 123 -7.38 -12.88 21.36
CA ALA A 123 -6.35 -13.81 20.91
C ALA A 123 -6.51 -14.18 19.42
N LEU A 124 -5.39 -14.27 18.72
CA LEU A 124 -5.31 -14.77 17.36
C LEU A 124 -5.47 -16.31 17.35
N PRO A 125 -6.34 -16.89 16.50
CA PRO A 125 -6.42 -18.34 16.31
C PRO A 125 -5.09 -18.91 15.79
N LYS A 126 -4.68 -20.07 16.31
CA LYS A 126 -3.40 -20.70 15.95
C LYS A 126 -3.42 -21.39 14.58
N ASN A 127 -4.58 -21.85 14.14
CA ASN A 127 -4.74 -22.58 12.89
C ASN A 127 -5.38 -21.67 11.82
N SER A 128 -4.81 -21.66 10.62
CA SER A 128 -5.33 -20.93 9.46
C SER A 128 -6.71 -21.39 9.00
N ASP A 129 -7.08 -22.66 9.24
CA ASP A 129 -8.37 -23.23 8.84
C ASP A 129 -9.56 -22.56 9.52
N TYR A 130 -9.33 -21.88 10.65
CA TYR A 130 -10.31 -21.01 11.28
C TYR A 130 -10.89 -19.99 10.30
N TYR A 131 -10.05 -19.39 9.44
CA TYR A 131 -10.49 -18.36 8.50
C TYR A 131 -11.36 -18.95 7.38
N ASN A 132 -11.10 -20.19 6.97
CA ASN A 132 -11.91 -20.89 5.98
C ASN A 132 -13.32 -21.19 6.53
N ALA A 133 -13.39 -21.71 7.76
CA ALA A 133 -14.67 -21.95 8.43
C ALA A 133 -15.47 -20.66 8.66
N LEU A 134 -14.78 -19.57 9.04
CA LEU A 134 -15.42 -18.27 9.21
C LEU A 134 -15.92 -17.69 7.88
N ALA A 135 -15.15 -17.85 6.80
CA ALA A 135 -15.51 -17.39 5.47
C ALA A 135 -16.74 -18.12 4.92
N ASP A 136 -16.77 -19.46 5.02
CA ASP A 136 -17.91 -20.28 4.58
C ASP A 136 -19.20 -19.91 5.35
N ARG A 137 -19.06 -19.66 6.65
CA ARG A 137 -20.16 -19.16 7.48
C ARG A 137 -20.66 -17.80 7.05
N LEU A 138 -19.76 -16.84 6.79
CA LEU A 138 -20.16 -15.49 6.35
C LEU A 138 -20.88 -15.54 5.00
N ALA A 139 -20.46 -16.42 4.10
CA ALA A 139 -21.10 -16.61 2.80
C ALA A 139 -22.51 -17.24 2.93
N THR A 140 -22.69 -18.20 3.84
CA THR A 140 -23.95 -18.95 3.98
C THR A 140 -24.95 -18.32 4.94
N THR A 141 -24.48 -17.76 6.05
CA THR A 141 -25.29 -17.33 7.20
C THR A 141 -25.21 -15.81 7.44
N GLY A 142 -24.32 -15.11 6.74
CA GLY A 142 -24.10 -13.67 6.92
C GLY A 142 -23.49 -13.31 8.28
N TYR A 143 -23.72 -12.07 8.73
CA TYR A 143 -23.11 -11.49 9.93
C TYR A 143 -23.87 -11.79 11.24
N VAL A 144 -24.94 -12.57 11.20
CA VAL A 144 -25.71 -12.91 12.41
C VAL A 144 -24.81 -13.65 13.39
N ARG A 145 -24.78 -13.26 14.67
CA ARG A 145 -23.97 -13.93 15.69
C ARG A 145 -24.68 -15.21 16.16
N PRO A 146 -23.99 -16.36 16.25
CA PRO A 146 -24.60 -17.56 16.80
C PRO A 146 -24.80 -17.41 18.31
N PRO A 147 -25.88 -17.96 18.90
CA PRO A 147 -26.16 -17.87 20.34
C PRO A 147 -25.02 -18.42 21.21
N GLN A 148 -24.34 -19.44 20.70
CA GLN A 148 -23.24 -20.16 21.33
C GLN A 148 -21.85 -19.52 21.12
N GLY A 149 -21.77 -18.31 20.54
CA GLY A 149 -20.51 -17.59 20.36
C GLY A 149 -19.55 -18.25 19.35
N PHE A 150 -18.27 -17.92 19.42
CA PHE A 150 -17.23 -18.39 18.49
C PHE A 150 -16.12 -19.21 19.16
N ASP A 151 -16.21 -19.45 20.46
CA ASP A 151 -15.11 -20.06 21.22
C ASP A 151 -14.83 -21.51 20.78
N HIS A 152 -15.86 -22.25 20.38
CA HIS A 152 -15.75 -23.59 19.81
C HIS A 152 -14.95 -23.65 18.49
N LEU A 153 -14.89 -22.55 17.72
CA LEU A 153 -14.05 -22.47 16.51
C LEU A 153 -12.57 -22.27 16.83
N ARG A 154 -12.25 -21.82 18.05
CA ARG A 154 -10.88 -21.57 18.52
C ARG A 154 -10.19 -22.85 18.99
N GLU A 155 -10.97 -23.82 19.45
CA GLU A 155 -10.47 -25.08 20.04
C GLU A 155 -10.40 -26.23 19.02
N ASN A 156 -11.34 -26.31 18.07
CA ASN A 156 -11.49 -27.43 17.13
C ASN A 156 -10.48 -27.48 15.96
N THR A 157 -9.32 -26.85 16.11
CA THR A 157 -8.28 -26.82 15.07
C THR A 157 -6.91 -27.27 15.59
N ALA A 158 -6.92 -28.02 16.70
CA ALA A 158 -5.79 -28.78 17.22
C ALA A 158 -5.96 -30.29 16.91
N THR A 159 -5.81 -30.65 15.64
CA THR A 159 -5.43 -32.00 15.19
C THR A 159 -4.47 -31.86 14.04
#